data_AF-A0A7C1ZLH3-F1
#
_entry.id   AF-A0A7C1ZLH3-F1
#
_cell.length_a   1.000
_cell.length_b   1.000
_cell.length_c   1.000
_cell.angle_alpha   90.00
_cell.angle_beta   90.00
_cell.angle_gamma   90.00
#
_symmetry.space_group_name_H-M   'P 1'
#
loop_
_entity.id
_entity.type
_entity.pdbx_description
1 polymer ?
#
loop_
_entity_poly.entity_id
_entity_poly.type
_entity_poly.pdbx_seq_one_letter_code
_entity_poly.pdbx_strand_id
1 'polypeptide(L)' 'RPFPVILFDSSYWNGLVDWIRDRLLGEGMISKEDLDLFEVMDDTDEVVKHIKKMIIL' A
#
# COMPACT_ATOMS: atom_id res chain seq x y z
N ARG A 1 0.85 17.06 1.27
CA ARG A 1 -0.31 16.48 0.56
C ARG A 1 -0.13 14.97 0.66
N PRO A 2 -1.02 14.23 1.33
CA PRO A 2 -0.95 12.77 1.30
C PRO A 2 -1.15 12.32 -0.16
N PHE A 3 -0.25 11.48 -0.66
CA PHE A 3 -0.33 10.92 -2.00
C PHE A 3 -0.66 9.42 -1.84
N PRO A 4 -1.91 9.00 -2.05
CA PRO A 4 -2.25 7.59 -1.93
C PRO A 4 -1.53 6.77 -2.99
N VAL A 5 -0.77 5.77 -2.54
CA VAL A 5 -0.23 4.74 -3.43
C VAL A 5 -1.12 3.50 -3.27
N ILE A 6 -1.79 3.11 -4.34
CA ILE A 6 -2.64 1.92 -4.34
C ILE A 6 -2.01 0.89 -5.27
N LEU A 7 -1.77 -0.30 -4.71
CA LEU A 7 -1.31 -1.47 -5.44
C LEU A 7 -2.53 -2.35 -5.73
N PHE A 8 -2.92 -2.43 -7.00
CA PHE A 8 -4.09 -3.22 -7.39
C PHE A 8 -3.69 -4.65 -7.75
N ASP A 9 -4.52 -5.63 -7.33
CA ASP A 9 -4.30 -7.08 -7.45
C ASP A 9 -3.23 -7.62 -6.49
N SER A 10 -3.69 -8.12 -5.34
CA SER A 10 -2.89 -8.73 -4.30
C SER A 10 -2.16 -9.98 -4.78
N SER A 11 -2.71 -10.73 -5.76
CA SER A 11 -2.04 -11.91 -6.30
C SER A 11 -0.75 -11.54 -7.03
N TYR A 12 -0.70 -10.36 -7.64
CA TYR A 12 0.47 -9.82 -8.31
C TYR A 12 1.46 -9.20 -7.29
N TRP A 13 0.98 -8.40 -6.34
CA TRP A 13 1.84 -7.61 -5.46
C TRP A 13 2.28 -8.29 -4.16
N ASN A 14 1.60 -9.35 -3.69
CA ASN A 14 1.92 -10.00 -2.41
C ASN A 14 3.40 -10.39 -2.31
N GLY A 15 3.99 -10.95 -3.38
CA GLY A 15 5.42 -11.32 -3.36
C GLY A 15 6.36 -10.14 -3.10
N LEU A 16 6.06 -8.95 -3.64
CA LEU A 16 6.83 -7.75 -3.36
C LEU A 16 6.60 -7.26 -1.94
N VAL A 17 5.34 -7.21 -1.50
CA VAL A 17 4.97 -6.72 -0.16
C VAL A 17 5.58 -7.59 0.94
N ASP A 18 5.57 -8.90 0.76
CA ASP A 18 6.20 -9.84 1.68
C ASP A 18 7.72 -9.64 1.70
N TRP A 19 8.36 -9.45 0.54
CA TRP A 19 9.79 -9.13 0.48
C TRP A 19 10.13 -7.81 1.20
N ILE A 20 9.31 -6.76 1.04
CA ILE A 20 9.48 -5.48 1.74
C ILE A 20 9.41 -5.69 3.25
N ARG A 21 8.43 -6.45 3.75
CA ARG A 21 8.25 -6.74 5.18
C ARG A 21 9.40 -7.57 5.75
N ASP A 22 9.80 -8.62 5.04
CA ASP A 22 10.78 -9.57 5.56
C ASP A 22 12.21 -9.03 5.47
N ARG A 23 12.54 -8.34 4.36
CA ARG A 23 13.88 -7.81 4.12
C ARG A 23 14.02 -6.38 4.59
N LEU A 24 13.28 -5.45 3.99
CA LEU A 24 13.51 -4.02 4.25
C LEU A 24 13.15 -3.65 5.68
N LEU A 25 11.97 -4.07 6.16
CA LEU A 25 11.58 -3.80 7.54
C LEU A 25 12.39 -4.67 8.52
N GLY A 26 12.59 -5.96 8.21
CA GLY A 26 13.36 -6.88 9.05
C GLY A 26 14.82 -6.46 9.27
N GLU A 27 15.45 -5.84 8.26
CA GLU A 27 16.83 -5.35 8.33
C GLU A 27 16.91 -3.87 8.77
N GLY A 28 15.78 -3.24 9.10
CA GLY A 28 15.72 -1.85 9.59
C GLY A 28 16.02 -0.79 8.54
N MET A 29 15.83 -1.13 7.25
CA MET A 29 16.01 -0.21 6.12
C MET A 29 14.83 0.75 5.95
N ILE A 30 13.67 0.38 6.50
CA ILE A 30 12.46 1.21 6.57
C ILE A 30 11.87 1.15 7.98
N SER A 31 11.07 2.15 8.33
CA SER A 31 10.23 2.17 9.52
C SER A 31 8.95 1.35 9.30
N LYS A 32 8.24 1.03 10.38
CA LYS A 32 6.96 0.31 10.26
C LYS A 32 5.90 1.17 9.58
N GLU A 33 5.95 2.47 9.84
CA GLU A 33 5.06 3.50 9.31
C GLU A 33 5.21 3.68 7.80
N ASP A 34 6.37 3.30 7.22
CA ASP A 34 6.56 3.32 5.76
C ASP A 34 5.66 2.29 5.04
N LEU A 35 5.19 1.25 5.72
CA LEU A 35 4.19 0.33 5.17
C LEU A 35 2.81 0.96 5.02
N ASP A 36 2.54 2.06 5.72
CA ASP A 36 1.27 2.79 5.63
C ASP A 36 1.26 3.74 4.41
N LEU A 37 2.38 3.85 3.67
CA LEU A 37 2.47 4.68 2.47
C LEU A 37 1.72 4.09 1.27
N PHE A 38 1.45 2.78 1.29
CA PHE A 38 0.73 2.10 0.23
C PHE A 38 -0.32 1.15 0.78
N GLU A 39 -1.41 0.98 0.02
CA GLU A 39 -2.44 0.00 0.32
C GLU A 39 -2.60 -0.97 -0.87
N VAL A 40 -2.75 -2.26 -0.57
CA VAL A 40 -3.07 -3.28 -1.57
C VAL A 40 -4.57 -3.48 -1.59
N MET A 41 -5.18 -3.43 -2.78
CA MET A 41 -6.63 -3.57 -2.97
C MET A 41 -6.94 -4.46 -4.16
N ASP A 42 -8.04 -5.23 -4.05
CA ASP A 42 -8.49 -6.16 -5.09
C ASP A 42 -9.78 -5.72 -5.78
N ASP A 43 -10.57 -4.86 -5.12
CA ASP A 43 -11.86 -4.39 -5.64
C ASP A 43 -11.75 -2.97 -6.20
N THR A 44 -12.15 -2.80 -7.45
CA THR A 44 -12.06 -1.50 -8.14
C THR A 44 -13.02 -0.47 -7.56
N ASP A 45 -14.18 -0.87 -7.05
CA ASP A 45 -15.15 0.05 -6.45
C ASP A 45 -14.62 0.57 -5.10
N GLU A 46 -13.95 -0.29 -4.33
CA GLU A 46 -13.23 0.08 -3.11
C GLU A 46 -12.10 1.07 -3.38
N VAL A 47 -11.30 0.83 -4.43
CA VAL A 47 -10.24 1.77 -4.86
C VAL A 47 -10.82 3.15 -5.18
N VAL A 48 -11.89 3.20 -5.97
CA VAL A 48 -12.53 4.48 -6.34
C VAL A 48 -13.09 5.19 -5.11
N LYS A 49 -13.71 4.45 -4.19
CA LYS A 49 -14.22 4.99 -2.92
C LYS A 49 -13.10 5.52 -2.04
N HIS A 50 -11.97 4.81 -1.96
CA HIS A 50 -10.80 5.21 -1.19
C HIS A 50 -10.18 6.51 -1.72
N ILE A 51 -9.93 6.58 -3.04
CA ILE A 51 -9.41 7.77 -3.70
C ILE A 51 -10.32 8.99 -3.47
N LYS A 52 -11.65 8.83 -3.64
CA LYS A 52 -12.62 9.89 -3.39
C LYS A 52 -12.55 10.41 -1.95
N LYS A 53 -12.41 9.52 -0.96
CA LYS A 53 -12.30 9.91 0.45
C LYS A 53 -11.05 10.75 0.72
N MET A 54 -9.93 10.43 0.10
CA MET A 54 -8.66 11.12 0.32
C MET A 54 -8.52 12.45 -0.40
N ILE A 55 -9.14 12.61 -1.59
CA ILE A 55 -9.07 13.86 -2.37
C ILE A 55 -10.06 14.91 -1.85
N ILE A 56 -11.15 14.49 -1.22
CA ILE A 56 -12.23 15.38 -0.75
C ILE A 56 -11.97 15.92 0.68
N LEU A 57 -10.97 15.38 1.40
CA LEU A 57 -10.45 15.92 2.66
C LEU A 57 -9.37 16.98 2.42
#